data_AF-A0A662EZG8-F1
#
_entry.id   AF-A0A662EZG8-F1
#
_cell.length_a   1.000
_cell.length_b   1.000
_cell.length_c   1.000
_cell.angle_alpha   90.00
_cell.angle_beta   90.00
_cell.angle_gamma   90.00
#
_symmetry.space_group_name_H-M   'P 1'
#
loop_
_entity.id
_entity.type
_entity.pdbx_description
1 polymer ?
#
loop_
_entity_poly.entity_id
_entity_poly.type
_entity_poly.pdbx_seq_one_letter_code
_entity_poly.pdbx_strand_id
1 'polypeptide(L)'
;MKNISMKNRVYMILVLLLVLFLIFISFSLAIDEHGKKSYVYVASHPTVINVDGFQLIDIKGNEQLLLDRELVLPFAKQELIFPEGVFVEGPFIDEFREPEEFKANIPEWSEDLGYIKRTCEKNKHNASLTSIHTEINNKLHYIVTVKPVEVIDCDKGLFKLYKEIVYHFEYEIKTPVLIESVDVPKSVRKNSNVVINYSLIKVGNDKLSGKVVVTDMFDNILKSENIEFITGTKQLMFNINNSNSVDYLLKIISDDHSVLSMKKFKLEIIDTNLFIELPDEVLSGESIPVSVHINNINEHNLNATIIAELKSLLSNYPVSRNEKTVVATTGENIIEIVLGTDPEGTPPGLYTVYLHAVLNGDMFTDTRSIDILSEEEYKEYSKTNQKKDYTILGIIITITLCLILAFISLKFLKKNRT
;
A
#
# COMPACT_ATOMS: atom_id res chain seq x y z
N MET A 1 39.32 11.89 -22.10
CA MET A 1 38.27 12.88 -21.73
C MET A 1 38.01 13.77 -22.94
N LYS A 2 36.86 13.64 -23.61
CA LYS A 2 36.52 14.47 -24.78
C LYS A 2 36.14 15.87 -24.31
N ASN A 3 36.85 16.89 -24.81
CA ASN A 3 36.54 18.29 -24.55
C ASN A 3 35.18 18.62 -25.20
N ILE A 4 34.12 18.63 -24.38
CA ILE A 4 32.81 19.08 -24.82
C ILE A 4 32.94 20.57 -25.13
N SER A 5 32.71 20.91 -26.40
CA SER A 5 32.73 22.28 -26.93
C SER A 5 31.92 23.22 -26.04
N MET A 6 32.44 24.42 -25.79
CA MET A 6 31.84 25.45 -24.95
C MET A 6 30.38 25.77 -25.36
N LYS A 7 30.05 25.63 -26.66
CA LYS A 7 28.68 25.78 -27.18
C LYS A 7 27.70 24.75 -26.62
N ASN A 8 28.13 23.49 -26.43
CA ASN A 8 27.27 22.44 -25.89
C ASN A 8 27.01 22.63 -24.39
N ARG A 9 27.94 23.23 -23.65
CA ARG A 9 27.74 23.57 -22.23
C ARG A 9 26.68 24.65 -22.06
N VAL A 10 26.72 25.69 -22.89
CA VAL A 10 25.72 26.77 -22.88
C VAL A 10 24.33 26.23 -23.24
N TYR A 11 24.23 25.37 -24.26
CA TYR A 11 22.95 24.78 -24.66
C TYR A 11 22.35 23.89 -23.56
N MET A 12 23.19 23.09 -22.88
CA MET A 12 22.73 22.23 -21.78
C MET A 12 22.23 23.03 -20.57
N ILE A 13 22.89 24.14 -20.24
CA ILE A 13 22.45 25.06 -19.17
C ILE A 13 21.13 25.72 -19.54
N LEU A 14 20.96 26.14 -20.81
CA LEU A 14 19.73 26.79 -21.26
C LEU A 14 18.52 25.83 -21.23
N VAL A 15 18.72 24.57 -21.63
CA VAL A 15 17.69 23.51 -21.56
C VAL A 15 17.36 23.19 -20.10
N LEU A 16 18.37 23.08 -19.23
CA LEU A 16 18.15 22.85 -17.79
C LEU A 16 17.36 24.00 -17.15
N LEU A 17 17.67 25.24 -17.49
CA LEU A 17 16.92 26.42 -17.03
C LEU A 17 15.50 26.45 -17.57
N LEU A 18 15.27 26.07 -18.82
CA LEU A 18 13.93 25.98 -19.41
C LEU A 18 13.09 24.89 -18.72
N VAL A 19 13.69 23.74 -18.42
CA VAL A 19 13.03 22.65 -17.70
C VAL A 19 12.74 23.07 -16.25
N LEU A 20 13.68 23.70 -15.56
CA LEU A 20 13.47 24.25 -14.21
C LEU A 20 12.38 25.33 -14.22
N PHE A 21 12.34 26.20 -15.23
CA PHE A 21 11.31 27.23 -15.38
C PHE A 21 9.92 26.62 -15.67
N LEU A 22 9.84 25.59 -16.50
CA LEU A 22 8.60 24.85 -16.74
C LEU A 22 8.12 24.10 -15.49
N ILE A 23 9.04 23.48 -14.72
CA ILE A 23 8.73 22.88 -13.42
C ILE A 23 8.25 23.97 -12.43
N PHE A 24 8.88 25.14 -12.42
CA PHE A 24 8.50 26.26 -11.55
C PHE A 24 7.14 26.86 -11.90
N ILE A 25 6.80 26.96 -13.20
CA ILE A 25 5.45 27.34 -13.66
C ILE A 25 4.42 26.28 -13.26
N SER A 26 4.77 24.99 -13.39
CA SER A 26 3.90 23.88 -12.97
C SER A 26 3.61 23.92 -11.46
N PHE A 27 4.60 24.32 -10.66
CA PHE A 27 4.47 24.49 -9.21
C PHE A 27 3.77 25.80 -8.81
N SER A 28 3.99 26.90 -9.55
CA SER A 28 3.33 28.18 -9.27
C SER A 28 1.85 28.20 -9.66
N LEU A 29 1.42 27.34 -10.60
CA LEU A 29 0.00 27.12 -10.91
C LEU A 29 -0.73 26.20 -9.92
N ALA A 30 -0.06 25.69 -8.89
CA ALA A 30 -0.62 24.77 -7.90
C ALA A 30 -0.90 25.41 -6.53
N ILE A 31 -0.61 26.71 -6.37
CA ILE A 31 -0.91 27.45 -5.14
C ILE A 31 -1.63 28.74 -5.55
N ASP A 32 -2.89 28.59 -6.01
CA ASP A 32 -3.84 29.70 -5.87
C ASP A 32 -4.19 29.75 -4.38
N GLU A 33 -3.63 30.75 -3.69
CA GLU A 33 -4.10 31.19 -2.38
C GLU A 33 -5.62 31.37 -2.48
N HIS A 34 -6.41 30.48 -1.88
CA HIS A 34 -7.88 30.57 -1.78
C HIS A 34 -8.65 31.10 -3.02
N GLY A 35 -9.49 30.24 -3.62
CA GLY A 35 -10.80 30.74 -4.03
C GLY A 35 -11.17 30.78 -5.50
N LYS A 36 -10.40 30.23 -6.46
CA LYS A 36 -10.96 29.94 -7.80
C LYS A 36 -10.10 28.94 -8.57
N LYS A 37 -10.72 27.97 -9.24
CA LYS A 37 -10.06 27.09 -10.22
C LYS A 37 -10.87 27.08 -11.51
N SER A 38 -10.30 27.62 -12.58
CA SER A 38 -10.95 27.75 -13.88
C SER A 38 -10.64 26.59 -14.83
N TYR A 39 -11.61 26.28 -15.67
CA TYR A 39 -11.62 25.19 -16.63
C TYR A 39 -12.24 25.66 -17.95
N VAL A 40 -11.84 25.02 -19.04
CA VAL A 40 -12.40 25.27 -20.37
C VAL A 40 -12.81 23.93 -20.98
N TYR A 41 -14.08 23.80 -21.30
CA TYR A 41 -14.56 22.76 -22.20
C TYR A 41 -14.39 23.22 -23.65
N VAL A 42 -13.87 22.35 -24.51
CA VAL A 42 -13.70 22.62 -25.95
C VAL A 42 -14.35 21.47 -26.75
N ALA A 43 -15.36 21.78 -27.56
CA ALA A 43 -16.03 20.83 -28.43
C ALA A 43 -15.15 20.50 -29.65
N SER A 44 -14.64 19.27 -29.72
CA SER A 44 -13.75 18.87 -30.80
C SER A 44 -14.53 18.36 -32.02
N HIS A 45 -14.39 19.07 -33.16
CA HIS A 45 -14.92 18.69 -34.48
C HIS A 45 -16.40 18.24 -34.49
N PRO A 46 -17.36 19.14 -34.22
CA PRO A 46 -18.78 18.79 -34.28
C PRO A 46 -19.17 18.38 -35.71
N THR A 47 -19.88 17.26 -35.83
CA THR A 47 -20.44 16.78 -37.10
C THR A 47 -21.91 16.41 -36.93
N VAL A 48 -22.68 16.46 -38.01
CA VAL A 48 -24.07 16.02 -38.02
C VAL A 48 -24.15 14.66 -38.69
N ILE A 49 -24.59 13.64 -37.96
CA ILE A 49 -24.81 12.29 -38.47
C ILE A 49 -26.30 12.06 -38.70
N ASN A 50 -26.64 11.39 -39.81
CA ASN A 50 -28.03 11.03 -40.10
C ASN A 50 -28.28 9.59 -39.66
N VAL A 51 -29.31 9.39 -38.83
CA VAL A 51 -29.70 8.07 -38.30
C VAL A 51 -31.23 7.98 -38.40
N ASP A 52 -31.74 7.01 -39.17
CA ASP A 52 -33.18 6.74 -39.33
C ASP A 52 -34.04 7.97 -39.68
N GLY A 53 -33.48 8.89 -40.49
CA GLY A 53 -34.15 10.14 -40.89
C GLY A 53 -34.06 11.28 -39.86
N PHE A 54 -33.41 11.05 -38.73
CA PHE A 54 -33.05 12.05 -37.73
C PHE A 54 -31.60 12.52 -37.89
N GLN A 55 -31.30 13.66 -37.26
CA GLN A 55 -29.96 14.24 -37.22
C GLN A 55 -29.47 14.26 -35.78
N LEU A 56 -28.32 13.62 -35.53
CA LEU A 56 -27.64 13.70 -34.24
C LEU A 56 -26.39 14.57 -34.38
N ILE A 57 -26.07 15.33 -33.34
CA ILE A 57 -24.83 16.10 -33.27
C ILE A 57 -23.79 15.22 -32.61
N ASP A 58 -22.80 14.77 -33.38
CA ASP A 58 -21.67 14.03 -32.86
C ASP A 58 -20.49 14.97 -32.59
N ILE A 59 -19.99 14.95 -31.35
CA ILE A 59 -18.82 15.71 -30.92
C ILE A 59 -17.85 14.68 -30.36
N LYS A 60 -16.64 14.60 -30.94
CA LYS A 60 -15.68 13.57 -30.55
C LYS A 60 -15.34 13.70 -29.06
N GLY A 61 -15.55 12.60 -28.32
CA GLY A 61 -15.32 12.52 -26.88
C GLY A 61 -16.54 12.87 -26.01
N ASN A 62 -17.66 13.29 -26.63
CA ASN A 62 -18.93 13.46 -25.95
C ASN A 62 -19.78 12.18 -26.03
N GLU A 63 -20.69 12.04 -25.07
CA GLU A 63 -21.75 11.03 -25.04
C GLU A 63 -23.08 11.64 -25.50
N GLN A 64 -24.07 10.81 -25.84
CA GLN A 64 -25.44 11.24 -26.13
C GLN A 64 -26.32 11.01 -24.91
N LEU A 65 -27.14 12.01 -24.54
CA LEU A 65 -28.08 11.85 -23.43
C LEU A 65 -29.33 11.11 -23.91
N LEU A 66 -29.49 9.86 -23.46
CA LEU A 66 -30.64 9.01 -23.78
C LEU A 66 -31.56 8.92 -22.56
N LEU A 67 -32.36 9.96 -22.35
CA LEU A 67 -33.41 9.99 -21.33
C LEU A 67 -34.77 9.93 -22.00
N ASP A 68 -35.70 9.16 -21.44
CA ASP A 68 -37.04 9.02 -22.01
C ASP A 68 -37.70 10.40 -22.16
N ARG A 69 -38.22 10.66 -23.37
CA ARG A 69 -38.87 11.91 -23.80
C ARG A 69 -37.99 13.16 -23.80
N GLU A 70 -36.67 13.02 -23.73
CA GLU A 70 -35.74 14.14 -23.84
C GLU A 70 -35.05 14.17 -25.20
N LEU A 71 -34.68 15.38 -25.65
CA LEU A 71 -33.91 15.56 -26.88
C LEU A 71 -32.54 14.87 -26.77
N VAL A 72 -32.17 14.15 -27.81
CA VAL A 72 -30.87 13.48 -27.91
C VAL A 72 -29.79 14.49 -28.25
N LEU A 73 -29.19 15.07 -27.20
CA LEU A 73 -28.16 16.07 -27.29
C LEU A 73 -26.82 15.55 -26.75
N PRO A 74 -25.68 15.99 -27.32
CA PRO A 74 -24.38 15.59 -26.84
C PRO A 74 -24.08 16.24 -25.48
N PHE A 75 -23.36 15.53 -24.63
CA PHE A 75 -22.80 16.06 -23.39
C PHE A 75 -21.40 15.49 -23.15
N ALA A 76 -20.58 16.20 -22.38
CA ALA A 76 -19.27 15.71 -21.94
C ALA A 76 -19.26 15.52 -20.43
N LYS A 77 -18.49 14.55 -19.95
CA LYS A 77 -18.17 14.39 -18.53
C LYS A 77 -16.70 14.75 -18.32
N GLN A 78 -16.44 15.55 -17.30
CA GLN A 78 -15.10 15.89 -16.86
C GLN A 78 -14.96 15.56 -15.37
N GLU A 79 -13.95 14.76 -15.04
CA GLU A 79 -13.64 14.42 -13.66
C GLU A 79 -12.60 15.39 -13.11
N LEU A 80 -12.95 16.04 -12.00
CA LEU A 80 -12.11 17.00 -11.30
C LEU A 80 -11.82 16.46 -9.90
N ILE A 81 -10.55 16.53 -9.49
CA ILE A 81 -10.10 16.05 -8.19
C ILE A 81 -9.67 17.25 -7.34
N PHE A 82 -10.29 17.38 -6.18
CA PHE A 82 -9.93 18.36 -5.17
C PHE A 82 -9.26 17.68 -3.97
N PRO A 83 -8.35 18.38 -3.25
CA PRO A 83 -7.74 17.88 -2.03
C PRO A 83 -8.77 17.54 -0.94
N GLU A 84 -8.36 16.72 0.03
CA GLU A 84 -9.18 16.48 1.23
C GLU A 84 -9.38 17.78 2.02
N GLY A 85 -10.48 17.87 2.75
CA GLY A 85 -10.71 18.99 3.68
C GLY A 85 -10.98 20.32 2.99
N VAL A 86 -11.39 20.33 1.72
CA VAL A 86 -11.87 21.53 1.03
C VAL A 86 -13.40 21.55 0.94
N PHE A 87 -13.97 22.75 1.08
CA PHE A 87 -15.31 23.07 0.64
C PHE A 87 -15.22 23.54 -0.81
N VAL A 88 -16.10 23.06 -1.68
CA VAL A 88 -16.08 23.39 -3.10
C VAL A 88 -17.47 23.82 -3.52
N GLU A 89 -17.58 25.00 -4.11
CA GLU A 89 -18.79 25.57 -4.71
C GLU A 89 -18.67 25.64 -6.23
N GLY A 90 -19.81 25.48 -6.91
CA GLY A 90 -19.90 25.50 -8.38
C GLY A 90 -20.41 24.17 -8.96
N PRO A 91 -20.30 23.98 -10.29
CA PRO A 91 -19.60 24.84 -11.25
C PRO A 91 -20.34 26.16 -11.52
N PHE A 92 -19.58 27.23 -11.71
CA PHE A 92 -20.08 28.52 -12.16
C PHE A 92 -19.62 28.78 -13.60
N ILE A 93 -20.56 29.13 -14.47
CA ILE A 93 -20.24 29.47 -15.87
C ILE A 93 -19.72 30.91 -15.90
N ASP A 94 -18.49 31.10 -16.36
CA ASP A 94 -17.94 32.43 -16.61
C ASP A 94 -18.41 32.95 -17.98
N GLU A 95 -18.29 32.12 -19.02
CA GLU A 95 -18.51 32.57 -20.39
C GLU A 95 -18.85 31.40 -21.33
N PHE A 96 -19.72 31.68 -22.30
CA PHE A 96 -19.93 30.83 -23.47
C PHE A 96 -19.31 31.47 -24.70
N ARG A 97 -18.48 30.72 -25.43
CA ARG A 97 -17.68 31.22 -26.56
C ARG A 97 -17.94 30.42 -27.82
N GLU A 98 -17.62 31.06 -28.95
CA GLU A 98 -17.77 30.49 -30.30
C GLU A 98 -19.14 29.85 -30.57
N PRO A 99 -20.24 30.61 -30.47
CA PRO A 99 -21.57 30.08 -30.75
C PRO A 99 -21.75 29.79 -32.24
N GLU A 100 -22.31 28.62 -32.56
CA GLU A 100 -22.72 28.24 -33.91
C GLU A 100 -24.18 27.82 -33.91
N GLU A 101 -25.02 28.56 -34.63
CA GLU A 101 -26.44 28.22 -34.80
C GLU A 101 -26.64 27.34 -36.02
N PHE A 102 -27.50 26.32 -35.87
CA PHE A 102 -27.83 25.42 -36.96
C PHE A 102 -29.27 24.91 -36.82
N LYS A 103 -29.81 24.45 -37.95
CA LYS A 103 -31.09 23.76 -38.00
C LYS A 103 -30.88 22.27 -38.11
N ALA A 104 -31.51 21.50 -37.23
CA ALA A 104 -31.41 20.04 -37.25
C ALA A 104 -32.75 19.36 -36.89
N ASN A 105 -32.95 18.16 -37.44
CA ASN A 105 -34.04 17.26 -37.06
C ASN A 105 -33.61 16.35 -35.89
N ILE A 106 -33.27 16.95 -34.74
CA ILE A 106 -32.85 16.22 -33.54
C ILE A 106 -34.05 15.44 -32.96
N PRO A 107 -33.91 14.12 -32.69
CA PRO A 107 -34.98 13.30 -32.14
C PRO A 107 -35.08 13.46 -30.62
N GLU A 108 -36.19 12.98 -30.07
CA GLU A 108 -36.29 12.59 -28.67
C GLU A 108 -35.95 11.10 -28.53
N TRP A 109 -35.43 10.70 -27.37
CA TRP A 109 -35.23 9.28 -27.05
C TRP A 109 -36.49 8.72 -26.37
N SER A 110 -36.87 7.50 -26.72
CA SER A 110 -37.87 6.72 -26.02
C SER A 110 -37.29 5.36 -25.64
N GLU A 111 -37.46 4.94 -24.39
CA GLU A 111 -36.97 3.63 -23.94
C GLU A 111 -37.63 2.47 -24.72
N ASP A 112 -38.90 2.63 -25.10
CA ASP A 112 -39.68 1.60 -25.80
C ASP A 112 -39.49 1.62 -27.33
N LEU A 113 -39.33 2.82 -27.91
CA LEU A 113 -39.42 3.03 -29.36
C LEU A 113 -38.10 3.51 -29.99
N GLY A 114 -37.08 3.78 -29.19
CA GLY A 114 -35.82 4.36 -29.66
C GLY A 114 -35.97 5.83 -30.06
N TYR A 115 -35.39 6.23 -31.20
CA TYR A 115 -35.51 7.60 -31.69
C TYR A 115 -36.93 7.89 -32.19
N ILE A 116 -37.55 8.90 -31.60
CA ILE A 116 -38.87 9.37 -31.99
C ILE A 116 -38.82 10.85 -32.38
N LYS A 117 -39.87 11.30 -33.08
CA LYS A 117 -40.01 12.71 -33.43
C LYS A 117 -40.16 13.54 -32.15
N ARG A 118 -39.42 14.65 -32.08
CA ARG A 118 -39.53 15.63 -31.00
C ARG A 118 -40.99 16.09 -30.80
N THR A 119 -41.41 16.10 -29.54
CA THR A 119 -42.68 16.65 -29.06
C THR A 119 -42.51 18.06 -28.51
N CYS A 120 -41.26 18.45 -28.18
CA CYS A 120 -40.89 19.82 -27.79
C CYS A 120 -41.64 20.34 -26.57
N GLU A 121 -41.81 19.50 -25.54
CA GLU A 121 -42.48 19.89 -24.28
C GLU A 121 -41.92 21.20 -23.69
N LYS A 122 -40.61 21.44 -23.86
CA LYS A 122 -39.96 22.72 -23.61
C LYS A 122 -39.39 23.28 -24.91
N ASN A 123 -39.91 24.44 -25.32
CA ASN A 123 -39.47 25.05 -26.58
C ASN A 123 -38.07 25.70 -26.49
N LYS A 124 -37.56 25.95 -25.28
CA LYS A 124 -36.25 26.55 -25.03
C LYS A 124 -35.52 25.87 -23.87
N HIS A 125 -34.21 25.71 -24.02
CA HIS A 125 -33.34 25.17 -22.99
C HIS A 125 -31.93 25.75 -23.15
N ASN A 126 -31.33 26.26 -22.08
CA ASN A 126 -29.99 26.85 -22.14
C ASN A 126 -28.90 25.77 -22.18
N ALA A 127 -27.77 26.06 -22.80
CA ALA A 127 -26.55 25.30 -22.51
C ALA A 127 -26.26 25.36 -21.00
N SER A 128 -25.76 24.28 -20.42
CA SER A 128 -25.69 24.14 -18.96
C SER A 128 -24.52 23.29 -18.48
N LEU A 129 -24.16 23.50 -17.22
CA LEU A 129 -23.25 22.67 -16.45
C LEU A 129 -24.01 22.13 -15.24
N THR A 130 -23.79 20.87 -14.93
CA THR A 130 -24.22 20.28 -13.65
C THR A 130 -23.07 19.50 -13.06
N SER A 131 -22.99 19.39 -11.73
CA SER A 131 -22.00 18.55 -11.07
C SER A 131 -22.64 17.64 -10.04
N ILE A 132 -22.00 16.49 -9.86
CA ILE A 132 -22.19 15.62 -8.69
C ILE A 132 -20.81 15.38 -8.08
N HIS A 133 -20.76 15.12 -6.79
CA HIS A 133 -19.51 14.80 -6.12
C HIS A 133 -19.59 13.48 -5.34
N THR A 134 -18.44 12.86 -5.18
CA THR A 134 -18.25 11.65 -4.37
C THR A 134 -16.86 11.68 -3.74
N GLU A 135 -16.66 10.92 -2.68
CA GLU A 135 -15.38 10.80 -1.99
C GLU A 135 -14.75 9.43 -2.29
N ILE A 136 -13.54 9.43 -2.84
CA ILE A 136 -12.79 8.22 -3.20
C ILE A 136 -11.35 8.38 -2.72
N ASN A 137 -10.85 7.42 -1.93
CA ASN A 137 -9.47 7.43 -1.42
C ASN A 137 -9.06 8.75 -0.74
N ASN A 138 -9.95 9.30 0.09
CA ASN A 138 -9.77 10.58 0.78
C ASN A 138 -9.53 11.78 -0.16
N LYS A 139 -10.11 11.72 -1.36
CA LYS A 139 -10.13 12.85 -2.30
C LYS A 139 -11.57 13.11 -2.69
N LEU A 140 -11.87 14.39 -2.93
CA LEU A 140 -13.19 14.80 -3.37
C LEU A 140 -13.20 14.83 -4.90
N HIS A 141 -13.98 13.94 -5.50
CA HIS A 141 -14.12 13.80 -6.94
C HIS A 141 -15.42 14.47 -7.38
N TYR A 142 -15.32 15.43 -8.29
CA TYR A 142 -16.45 16.08 -8.95
C TYR A 142 -16.57 15.56 -10.38
N ILE A 143 -17.76 15.08 -10.75
CA ILE A 143 -18.09 14.75 -12.13
C ILE A 143 -18.93 15.90 -12.68
N VAL A 144 -18.31 16.69 -13.54
CA VAL A 144 -18.94 17.83 -14.22
C VAL A 144 -19.54 17.34 -15.53
N THR A 145 -20.84 17.52 -15.69
CA THR A 145 -21.55 17.24 -16.93
C THR A 145 -21.76 18.55 -17.69
N VAL A 146 -21.15 18.64 -18.87
CA VAL A 146 -21.23 19.78 -19.79
C VAL A 146 -22.24 19.50 -20.89
N LYS A 147 -23.28 20.32 -20.99
CA LYS A 147 -24.29 20.28 -22.07
C LYS A 147 -24.11 21.52 -22.95
N PRO A 148 -23.34 21.44 -24.04
CA PRO A 148 -22.93 22.61 -24.81
C PRO A 148 -23.97 23.13 -25.81
N VAL A 149 -25.11 22.45 -25.97
CA VAL A 149 -26.16 22.83 -26.90
C VAL A 149 -27.30 23.55 -26.19
N GLU A 150 -27.59 24.77 -26.64
CA GLU A 150 -28.79 25.54 -26.33
C GLU A 150 -29.88 25.23 -27.38
N VAL A 151 -31.11 25.01 -26.91
CA VAL A 151 -32.31 24.90 -27.73
C VAL A 151 -32.94 26.29 -27.84
N ILE A 152 -32.85 26.92 -29.02
CA ILE A 152 -33.40 28.26 -29.26
C ILE A 152 -34.90 28.18 -29.60
N ASP A 153 -35.26 27.22 -30.45
CA ASP A 153 -36.64 26.96 -30.90
C ASP A 153 -36.73 25.48 -31.30
N CYS A 154 -37.24 24.65 -30.40
CA CYS A 154 -37.35 23.21 -30.60
C CYS A 154 -38.26 22.88 -31.79
N ASP A 155 -39.41 23.55 -31.90
CA ASP A 155 -40.40 23.29 -32.96
C ASP A 155 -39.78 23.48 -34.35
N LYS A 156 -39.03 24.59 -34.52
CA LYS A 156 -38.30 24.89 -35.76
C LYS A 156 -36.98 24.14 -35.90
N GLY A 157 -36.57 23.41 -34.87
CA GLY A 157 -35.30 22.66 -34.83
C GLY A 157 -34.09 23.56 -34.88
N LEU A 158 -34.16 24.74 -34.26
CA LEU A 158 -33.07 25.71 -34.19
C LEU A 158 -32.31 25.53 -32.87
N PHE A 159 -31.03 25.25 -33.00
CA PHE A 159 -30.12 24.98 -31.89
C PHE A 159 -28.88 25.86 -32.02
N LYS A 160 -28.21 26.10 -30.90
CA LYS A 160 -26.91 26.78 -30.84
C LYS A 160 -25.93 25.91 -30.08
N LEU A 161 -24.82 25.57 -30.71
CA LEU A 161 -23.71 24.88 -30.09
C LEU A 161 -22.66 25.91 -29.66
N TYR A 162 -22.26 25.88 -28.40
CA TYR A 162 -21.09 26.61 -27.93
C TYR A 162 -19.86 25.71 -28.02
N LYS A 163 -18.87 26.10 -28.85
CA LYS A 163 -17.65 25.29 -28.99
C LYS A 163 -16.75 25.40 -27.78
N GLU A 164 -16.85 26.49 -27.03
CA GLU A 164 -16.08 26.71 -25.81
C GLU A 164 -16.98 27.14 -24.65
N ILE A 165 -16.77 26.52 -23.49
CA ILE A 165 -17.45 26.91 -22.24
C ILE A 165 -16.40 27.09 -21.16
N VAL A 166 -16.26 28.33 -20.67
CA VAL A 166 -15.36 28.68 -19.58
C VAL A 166 -16.14 28.65 -18.28
N TYR A 167 -15.64 27.91 -17.30
CA TYR A 167 -16.29 27.77 -16.01
C TYR A 167 -15.27 27.62 -14.89
N HIS A 168 -15.71 27.78 -13.65
CA HIS A 168 -14.84 27.62 -12.50
C HIS A 168 -15.55 26.96 -11.32
N PHE A 169 -14.72 26.52 -10.39
CA PHE A 169 -15.11 26.17 -9.04
C PHE A 169 -14.44 27.12 -8.07
N GLU A 170 -15.18 27.55 -7.06
CA GLU A 170 -14.61 28.21 -5.90
C GLU A 170 -14.32 27.12 -4.86
N TYR A 171 -13.19 27.22 -4.17
CA TYR A 171 -12.87 26.25 -3.12
C TYR A 171 -12.13 26.91 -1.98
N GLU A 172 -12.44 26.45 -0.78
CA GLU A 172 -11.84 26.90 0.47
C GLU A 172 -11.38 25.70 1.29
N ILE A 173 -10.17 25.77 1.82
CA ILE A 173 -9.67 24.74 2.73
C ILE A 173 -10.37 24.93 4.07
N LYS A 174 -11.17 23.94 4.51
CA LYS A 174 -11.93 23.96 5.77
C LYS A 174 -11.05 23.93 7.01
N THR A 175 -9.79 23.56 6.85
CA THR A 175 -8.83 23.40 7.94
C THR A 175 -7.73 24.46 7.90
N PRO A 176 -7.38 25.06 9.04
CA PRO A 176 -6.29 26.03 9.10
C PRO A 176 -4.89 25.39 8.98
N VAL A 177 -4.80 24.05 8.98
CA VAL A 177 -3.54 23.30 8.85
C VAL A 177 -3.75 22.03 8.02
N LEU A 178 -2.79 21.74 7.13
CA LEU A 178 -2.78 20.55 6.28
C LEU A 178 -1.54 19.71 6.51
N ILE A 179 -1.68 18.38 6.49
CA ILE A 179 -0.56 17.45 6.34
C ILE A 179 -0.23 17.33 4.84
N GLU A 180 0.79 18.05 4.39
CA GLU A 180 1.22 18.03 2.99
C GLU A 180 1.81 16.68 2.59
N SER A 181 2.69 16.12 3.43
CA SER A 181 3.37 14.86 3.15
C SER A 181 3.61 14.07 4.43
N VAL A 182 3.65 12.75 4.27
CA VAL A 182 4.04 11.79 5.30
C VAL A 182 5.02 10.85 4.63
N ASP A 183 6.25 10.85 5.14
CA ASP A 183 7.34 9.99 4.72
C ASP A 183 7.66 9.04 5.87
N VAL A 184 7.62 7.75 5.55
CA VAL A 184 7.79 6.65 6.49
C VAL A 184 8.63 5.56 5.84
N PRO A 185 9.39 4.78 6.63
CA PRO A 185 10.05 3.58 6.11
C PRO A 185 9.02 2.63 5.50
N LYS A 186 9.33 2.04 4.34
CA LYS A 186 8.41 1.12 3.65
C LYS A 186 8.08 -0.11 4.50
N SER A 187 9.08 -0.60 5.23
CA SER A 187 8.97 -1.77 6.09
C SER A 187 9.66 -1.53 7.43
N VAL A 188 9.11 -2.14 8.48
CA VAL A 188 9.50 -1.93 9.87
C VAL A 188 9.36 -3.22 10.66
N ARG A 189 10.24 -3.43 11.64
CA ARG A 189 10.18 -4.64 12.47
C ARG A 189 9.03 -4.56 13.47
N LYS A 190 8.45 -5.71 13.80
CA LYS A 190 7.60 -5.83 14.99
C LYS A 190 8.37 -5.40 16.24
N ASN A 191 7.69 -4.69 17.14
CA ASN A 191 8.21 -4.09 18.38
C ASN A 191 9.30 -3.02 18.18
N SER A 192 9.45 -2.49 16.96
CA SER A 192 10.42 -1.43 16.68
C SER A 192 9.78 -0.04 16.69
N ASN A 193 10.63 0.96 16.90
CA ASN A 193 10.23 2.36 16.78
C ASN A 193 10.21 2.77 15.31
N VAL A 194 9.09 3.33 14.88
CA VAL A 194 8.91 3.93 13.56
C VAL A 194 9.02 5.44 13.68
N VAL A 195 9.87 6.00 12.83
CA VAL A 195 10.01 7.44 12.65
C VAL A 195 9.15 7.87 11.47
N ILE A 196 8.23 8.79 11.73
CA ILE A 196 7.43 9.49 10.72
C ILE A 196 8.03 10.87 10.52
N ASN A 197 8.40 11.20 9.28
CA ASN A 197 8.66 12.57 8.87
C ASN A 197 7.41 13.11 8.19
N TYR A 198 6.85 14.22 8.66
CA TYR A 198 5.64 14.78 8.08
C TYR A 198 5.78 16.29 7.90
N SER A 199 5.29 16.81 6.79
CA SER A 199 5.29 18.25 6.50
C SER A 199 3.91 18.83 6.76
N LEU A 200 3.87 19.94 7.51
CA LEU A 200 2.67 20.73 7.72
C LEU A 200 2.71 21.98 6.85
N ILE A 201 1.56 22.35 6.31
CA ILE A 201 1.30 23.66 5.73
C ILE A 201 0.24 24.34 6.59
N LYS A 202 0.57 25.54 7.08
CA LYS A 202 -0.39 26.42 7.71
C LYS A 202 -1.11 27.23 6.64
N VAL A 203 -2.44 27.22 6.67
CA VAL A 203 -3.30 27.89 5.69
C VAL A 203 -3.88 29.20 6.25
N GLY A 204 -4.03 29.31 7.58
CA GLY A 204 -4.52 30.52 8.25
C GLY A 204 -3.43 31.38 8.91
N ASN A 205 -3.78 32.62 9.26
CA ASN A 205 -2.87 33.54 9.96
C ASN A 205 -2.82 33.32 11.48
N ASP A 206 -3.81 32.67 12.07
CA ASP A 206 -3.92 32.50 13.53
C ASP A 206 -2.87 31.55 14.10
N LYS A 207 -2.32 31.88 15.27
CA LYS A 207 -1.50 30.91 16.01
C LYS A 207 -2.40 29.80 16.51
N LEU A 208 -2.15 28.59 16.04
CA LEU A 208 -2.95 27.43 16.37
C LEU A 208 -2.06 26.34 16.97
N SER A 209 -2.61 25.68 17.98
CA SER A 209 -2.02 24.55 18.68
C SER A 209 -3.00 23.39 18.67
N GLY A 210 -2.46 22.20 18.88
CA GLY A 210 -3.25 21.00 19.08
C GLY A 210 -2.35 19.79 19.19
N LYS A 211 -2.82 18.65 18.71
CA LYS A 211 -2.11 17.37 18.78
C LYS A 211 -1.87 16.81 17.40
N VAL A 212 -0.69 16.25 17.21
CA VAL A 212 -0.46 15.23 16.18
C VAL A 212 -0.72 13.87 16.81
N VAL A 213 -1.45 13.02 16.11
CA VAL A 213 -1.83 11.68 16.59
C VAL A 213 -1.58 10.67 15.49
N VAL A 214 -0.96 9.54 15.85
CA VAL A 214 -0.85 8.37 14.99
C VAL A 214 -1.84 7.34 15.50
N THR A 215 -2.70 6.86 14.60
CA THR A 215 -3.64 5.77 14.89
C THR A 215 -3.47 4.62 13.91
N ASP A 216 -3.92 3.44 14.32
CA ASP A 216 -4.24 2.37 13.38
C ASP A 216 -5.57 2.67 12.64
N MET A 217 -6.01 1.74 11.78
CA MET A 217 -7.28 1.85 11.04
C MET A 217 -8.54 1.71 11.91
N PHE A 218 -8.39 1.30 13.17
CA PHE A 218 -9.49 1.19 14.14
C PHE A 218 -9.50 2.38 15.12
N ASP A 219 -8.75 3.44 14.80
CA ASP A 219 -8.59 4.65 15.61
C ASP A 219 -7.95 4.42 16.99
N ASN A 220 -7.23 3.31 17.19
CA ASN A 220 -6.43 3.14 18.40
C ASN A 220 -5.21 4.07 18.34
N ILE A 221 -5.06 4.90 19.37
CA ILE A 221 -3.95 5.86 19.46
C ILE A 221 -2.65 5.12 19.77
N LEU A 222 -1.71 5.17 18.84
CA LEU A 222 -0.36 4.62 19.00
C LEU A 222 0.61 5.66 19.57
N LYS A 223 0.42 6.92 19.19
CA LYS A 223 1.21 8.06 19.69
C LYS A 223 0.40 9.34 19.59
N SER A 224 0.61 10.22 20.56
CA SER A 224 0.09 11.58 20.53
C SER A 224 1.15 12.55 21.06
N GLU A 225 1.27 13.71 20.44
CA GLU A 225 2.18 14.78 20.86
C GLU A 225 1.53 16.15 20.62
N ASN A 226 1.69 17.07 21.58
CA ASN A 226 1.22 18.44 21.41
C ASN A 226 2.16 19.17 20.44
N ILE A 227 1.59 19.90 19.50
CA ILE A 227 2.34 20.66 18.51
C ILE A 227 1.75 22.06 18.32
N GLU A 228 2.63 23.00 18.00
CA GLU A 228 2.22 24.25 17.36
C GLU A 228 2.11 24.02 15.85
N PHE A 229 1.07 24.55 15.21
CA PHE A 229 0.86 24.43 13.77
C PHE A 229 1.71 25.46 13.01
N ILE A 230 2.99 25.13 12.87
CA ILE A 230 3.98 25.90 12.12
C ILE A 230 4.32 25.12 10.85
N THR A 231 4.35 25.82 9.70
CA THR A 231 4.75 25.25 8.42
C THR A 231 6.17 24.67 8.49
N GLY A 232 6.35 23.46 7.95
CA GLY A 232 7.65 22.80 7.89
C GLY A 232 7.57 21.31 8.18
N THR A 233 8.73 20.64 8.07
CA THR A 233 8.86 19.21 8.35
C THR A 233 9.10 18.97 9.83
N LYS A 234 8.35 18.02 10.38
CA LYS A 234 8.41 17.56 11.77
C LYS A 234 8.61 16.06 11.81
N GLN A 235 9.05 15.57 12.96
CA GLN A 235 9.31 14.16 13.18
C GLN A 235 8.47 13.67 14.36
N LEU A 236 7.87 12.49 14.23
CA LEU A 236 7.16 11.82 15.30
C LEU A 236 7.60 10.35 15.35
N MET A 237 7.84 9.83 16.55
CA MET A 237 8.24 8.44 16.74
C MET A 237 7.20 7.67 17.54
N PHE A 238 6.82 6.49 17.07
CA PHE A 238 5.87 5.58 17.72
C PHE A 238 6.36 4.12 17.63
N ASN A 239 5.87 3.24 18.50
CA ASN A 239 6.24 1.82 18.50
C ASN A 239 5.13 0.98 17.86
N ILE A 240 5.51 -0.02 17.06
CA ILE A 240 4.59 -0.98 16.45
C ILE A 240 4.63 -2.29 17.21
N ASN A 241 3.57 -2.56 17.96
CA ASN A 241 3.51 -3.75 18.82
C ASN A 241 2.66 -4.89 18.22
N ASN A 242 1.86 -4.59 17.18
CA ASN A 242 0.84 -5.49 16.66
C ASN A 242 1.17 -5.97 15.24
N SER A 243 1.03 -7.26 14.98
CA SER A 243 1.40 -7.90 13.69
C SER A 243 0.44 -7.64 12.54
N ASN A 244 -0.70 -6.98 12.81
CA ASN A 244 -1.87 -7.08 11.92
C ASN A 244 -2.29 -5.78 11.21
N SER A 245 -1.59 -4.65 11.39
CA SER A 245 -1.97 -3.39 10.70
C SER A 245 -0.94 -2.98 9.66
N VAL A 246 -1.36 -2.97 8.40
CA VAL A 246 -0.59 -2.49 7.24
C VAL A 246 -0.88 -1.01 6.96
N ASP A 247 -2.02 -0.50 7.42
CA ASP A 247 -2.50 0.85 7.19
C ASP A 247 -2.54 1.64 8.52
N TYR A 248 -2.17 2.92 8.46
CA TYR A 248 -2.12 3.84 9.59
C TYR A 248 -2.59 5.24 9.18
N LEU A 249 -2.96 6.04 10.16
CA LEU A 249 -3.41 7.42 9.97
C LEU A 249 -2.55 8.36 10.81
N LEU A 250 -2.06 9.43 10.18
CA LEU A 250 -1.54 10.61 10.88
C LEU A 250 -2.66 11.65 10.91
N LYS A 251 -3.03 12.14 12.09
CA LYS A 251 -4.10 13.11 12.29
C LYS A 251 -3.58 14.34 13.02
N ILE A 252 -4.08 15.50 12.63
CA ILE A 252 -3.96 16.75 13.37
C ILE A 252 -5.31 17.02 14.04
N ILE A 253 -5.30 17.17 15.35
CA ILE A 253 -6.50 17.36 16.17
C ILE A 253 -6.36 18.68 16.91
N SER A 254 -7.38 19.53 16.87
CA SER A 254 -7.44 20.77 17.67
C SER A 254 -7.74 20.49 19.14
N ASP A 255 -7.62 21.52 19.97
CA ASP A 255 -7.92 21.45 21.39
C ASP A 255 -9.40 21.11 21.69
N ASP A 256 -10.32 21.39 20.76
CA ASP A 256 -11.74 21.00 20.83
C ASP A 256 -12.04 19.56 20.36
N HIS A 257 -10.99 18.78 20.10
CA HIS A 257 -11.04 17.40 19.60
C HIS A 257 -11.54 17.21 18.17
N SER A 258 -11.72 18.27 17.38
CA SER A 258 -12.01 18.11 15.95
C SER A 258 -10.77 17.72 15.15
N VAL A 259 -10.94 16.83 14.16
CA VAL A 259 -9.86 16.43 13.25
C VAL A 259 -9.73 17.51 12.18
N LEU A 260 -8.60 18.21 12.19
CA LEU A 260 -8.31 19.30 11.25
C LEU A 260 -7.73 18.75 9.94
N SER A 261 -6.83 17.78 10.01
CA SER A 261 -6.23 17.17 8.83
C SER A 261 -5.85 15.73 9.11
N MET A 262 -5.92 14.89 8.08
CA MET A 262 -5.60 13.48 8.17
C MET A 262 -4.83 13.04 6.93
N LYS A 263 -3.92 12.09 7.11
CA LYS A 263 -3.21 11.44 6.00
C LYS A 263 -2.98 9.98 6.30
N LYS A 264 -3.40 9.13 5.37
CA LYS A 264 -3.18 7.68 5.42
C LYS A 264 -1.77 7.34 4.93
N PHE A 265 -1.11 6.41 5.61
CA PHE A 265 0.16 5.83 5.18
C PHE A 265 0.16 4.31 5.44
N LYS A 266 1.08 3.60 4.78
CA LYS A 266 1.20 2.15 4.90
C LYS A 266 2.57 1.77 5.44
N LEU A 267 2.61 0.71 6.24
CA LEU A 267 3.83 0.09 6.74
C LEU A 267 3.74 -1.42 6.58
N GLU A 268 4.77 -2.01 5.98
CA GLU A 268 4.96 -3.45 5.97
C GLU A 268 5.63 -3.88 7.28
N ILE A 269 4.97 -4.74 8.07
CA ILE A 269 5.53 -5.22 9.33
C ILE A 269 6.28 -6.53 9.07
N ILE A 270 7.58 -6.51 9.30
CA ILE A 270 8.44 -7.69 9.20
C ILE A 270 8.39 -8.45 10.54
N ASP A 271 7.84 -9.67 10.50
CA ASP A 271 7.85 -10.64 11.61
C ASP A 271 8.69 -11.86 11.19
N THR A 272 10.01 -11.79 11.39
CA THR A 272 10.92 -12.90 11.07
C THR A 272 11.13 -13.76 12.31
N ASN A 273 10.68 -15.02 12.25
CA ASN A 273 11.01 -16.00 13.28
C ASN A 273 12.29 -16.75 12.88
N LEU A 274 13.27 -16.71 13.79
CA LEU A 274 14.58 -17.34 13.62
C LEU A 274 14.91 -18.14 14.87
N PHE A 275 15.24 -19.41 14.70
CA PHE A 275 15.65 -20.29 15.79
C PHE A 275 16.66 -21.34 15.31
N ILE A 276 17.43 -21.89 16.25
CA ILE A 276 18.33 -23.02 15.98
C ILE A 276 17.80 -24.33 16.54
N GLU A 277 18.02 -25.39 15.77
CA GLU A 277 17.93 -26.78 16.21
C GLU A 277 19.35 -27.36 16.29
N LEU A 278 19.60 -28.08 17.38
CA LEU A 278 20.85 -28.78 17.66
C LEU A 278 20.55 -30.25 17.96
N PRO A 279 21.50 -31.16 17.71
CA PRO A 279 21.45 -32.47 18.35
C PRO A 279 21.53 -32.32 19.86
N ASP A 280 20.87 -33.21 20.59
CA ASP A 280 20.87 -33.19 22.06
C ASP A 280 22.30 -33.34 22.63
N GLU A 281 23.12 -34.17 21.99
CA GLU A 281 24.47 -34.53 22.44
C GLU A 281 25.39 -34.85 21.24
N VAL A 282 26.69 -34.58 21.38
CA VAL A 282 27.71 -34.85 20.34
C VAL A 282 28.94 -35.49 20.97
N LEU A 283 29.56 -36.44 20.25
CA LEU A 283 30.80 -37.06 20.70
C LEU A 283 31.99 -36.08 20.57
N SER A 284 32.84 -36.03 21.59
CA SER A 284 34.09 -35.26 21.57
C SER A 284 34.94 -35.59 20.34
N GLY A 285 35.29 -34.56 19.56
CA GLY A 285 36.07 -34.69 18.33
C GLY A 285 35.21 -34.80 17.06
N GLU A 286 33.89 -34.94 17.18
CA GLU A 286 32.98 -34.87 16.05
C GLU A 286 32.48 -33.44 15.79
N SER A 287 32.14 -33.18 14.53
CA SER A 287 31.56 -31.88 14.15
C SER A 287 30.11 -31.78 14.60
N ILE A 288 29.70 -30.60 15.08
CA ILE A 288 28.34 -30.32 15.54
C ILE A 288 27.53 -29.74 14.37
N PRO A 289 26.50 -30.46 13.86
CA PRO A 289 25.55 -29.88 12.92
C PRO A 289 24.61 -28.90 13.64
N VAL A 290 24.39 -27.73 13.03
CA VAL A 290 23.49 -26.67 13.50
C VAL A 290 22.51 -26.35 12.38
N SER A 291 21.24 -26.68 12.60
CA SER A 291 20.16 -26.37 11.67
C SER A 291 19.53 -25.03 12.05
N VAL A 292 19.67 -24.02 11.19
CA VAL A 292 19.12 -22.68 11.42
C VAL A 292 17.84 -22.53 10.61
N HIS A 293 16.71 -22.33 11.30
CA HIS A 293 15.42 -22.10 10.67
C HIS A 293 15.17 -20.61 10.52
N ILE A 294 14.97 -20.16 9.29
CA ILE A 294 14.53 -18.81 8.97
C ILE A 294 13.17 -18.89 8.30
N ASN A 295 12.13 -18.47 9.02
CA ASN A 295 10.80 -18.33 8.45
C ASN A 295 10.63 -16.90 7.93
N ASN A 296 10.80 -16.72 6.62
CA ASN A 296 10.62 -15.44 5.95
C ASN A 296 9.20 -15.34 5.39
N ILE A 297 8.33 -14.62 6.07
CA ILE A 297 6.95 -14.40 5.60
C ILE A 297 6.86 -13.32 4.50
N ASN A 298 7.96 -12.64 4.16
CA ASN A 298 7.95 -11.56 3.17
C ASN A 298 7.98 -12.13 1.74
N GLU A 299 7.36 -11.43 0.80
CA GLU A 299 7.42 -11.75 -0.65
C GLU A 299 8.80 -11.49 -1.28
N HIS A 300 9.71 -10.88 -0.52
CA HIS A 300 11.06 -10.53 -0.96
C HIS A 300 12.13 -11.41 -0.31
N ASN A 301 13.17 -11.70 -1.09
CA ASN A 301 14.35 -12.40 -0.62
C ASN A 301 15.12 -11.58 0.42
N LEU A 302 15.54 -12.22 1.51
CA LEU A 302 16.35 -11.61 2.56
C LEU A 302 17.81 -12.06 2.45
N ASN A 303 18.75 -11.11 2.45
CA ASN A 303 20.16 -11.45 2.58
C ASN A 303 20.47 -11.67 4.07
N ALA A 304 20.91 -12.88 4.40
CA ALA A 304 21.17 -13.33 5.76
C ALA A 304 22.64 -13.71 5.92
N THR A 305 23.36 -13.06 6.82
CA THR A 305 24.69 -13.51 7.26
C THR A 305 24.55 -14.15 8.62
N ILE A 306 24.74 -15.47 8.68
CA ILE A 306 24.62 -16.24 9.91
C ILE A 306 26.01 -16.57 10.43
N ILE A 307 26.23 -16.32 11.70
CA ILE A 307 27.44 -16.64 12.45
C ILE A 307 27.02 -17.57 13.58
N ALA A 308 27.56 -18.79 13.61
CA ALA A 308 27.40 -19.71 14.71
C ALA A 308 28.72 -19.82 15.48
N GLU A 309 28.66 -19.73 16.81
CA GLU A 309 29.82 -19.79 17.70
C GLU A 309 29.61 -20.84 18.80
N LEU A 310 30.56 -21.75 18.97
CA LEU A 310 30.60 -22.67 20.11
C LEU A 310 31.47 -22.07 21.21
N LYS A 311 30.95 -21.90 22.42
CA LYS A 311 31.70 -21.41 23.59
C LYS A 311 31.62 -22.39 24.74
N SER A 312 32.74 -22.57 25.44
CA SER A 312 32.76 -23.30 26.71
C SER A 312 32.15 -22.43 27.81
N LEU A 313 31.41 -23.01 28.75
CA LEU A 313 30.94 -22.28 29.92
C LEU A 313 32.08 -21.80 30.83
N LEU A 314 33.26 -22.40 30.70
CA LEU A 314 34.45 -22.09 31.50
C LEU A 314 35.38 -21.07 30.83
N SER A 315 35.14 -20.71 29.56
CA SER A 315 35.97 -19.73 28.85
C SER A 315 35.16 -18.85 27.90
N ASN A 316 35.44 -17.54 27.89
CA ASN A 316 34.77 -16.60 26.99
C ASN A 316 35.29 -16.66 25.54
N TYR A 317 36.24 -17.55 25.24
CA TYR A 317 36.82 -17.68 23.90
C TYR A 317 36.01 -18.70 23.08
N PRO A 318 35.63 -18.37 21.83
CA PRO A 318 34.96 -19.32 20.96
C PRO A 318 35.90 -20.48 20.64
N VAL A 319 35.42 -21.70 20.93
CA VAL A 319 36.07 -22.96 20.56
C VAL A 319 35.95 -23.18 19.05
N SER A 320 34.84 -22.72 18.47
CA SER A 320 34.56 -22.80 17.04
C SER A 320 33.72 -21.62 16.60
N ARG A 321 33.96 -21.12 15.39
CA ARG A 321 33.16 -20.07 14.76
C ARG A 321 33.04 -20.36 13.28
N ASN A 322 31.80 -20.39 12.77
CA ASN A 322 31.54 -20.54 11.35
C ASN A 322 30.54 -19.46 10.89
N GLU A 323 30.74 -18.97 9.67
CA GLU A 323 29.96 -17.89 9.08
C GLU A 323 29.45 -18.31 7.71
N LYS A 324 28.16 -18.14 7.47
CA LYS A 324 27.50 -18.51 6.22
C LYS A 324 26.54 -17.40 5.81
N THR A 325 26.75 -16.87 4.60
CA THR A 325 25.81 -15.93 3.98
C THR A 325 24.86 -16.68 3.05
N VAL A 326 23.56 -16.46 3.21
CA VAL A 326 22.52 -17.08 2.39
C VAL A 326 21.49 -16.03 1.95
N VAL A 327 20.72 -16.38 0.93
CA VAL A 327 19.53 -15.63 0.52
C VAL A 327 18.32 -16.43 0.97
N ALA A 328 17.64 -15.97 2.03
CA ALA A 328 16.43 -16.61 2.54
C ALA A 328 15.23 -16.19 1.68
N THR A 329 14.66 -17.16 0.97
CA THR A 329 13.46 -16.96 0.12
C THR A 329 12.19 -16.95 0.96
N THR A 330 11.05 -16.55 0.38
CA THR A 330 9.76 -16.61 1.08
C THR A 330 9.44 -18.04 1.54
N GLY A 331 9.00 -18.18 2.79
CA GLY A 331 8.73 -19.45 3.45
C GLY A 331 9.84 -19.88 4.42
N GLU A 332 9.83 -21.16 4.77
CA GLU A 332 10.83 -21.75 5.66
C GLU A 332 12.12 -22.09 4.90
N ASN A 333 13.24 -21.59 5.42
CA ASN A 333 14.58 -21.89 4.91
C ASN A 333 15.36 -22.55 6.04
N ILE A 334 15.91 -23.75 5.79
CA ILE A 334 16.75 -24.48 6.73
C ILE A 334 18.20 -24.36 6.26
N ILE A 335 19.07 -23.87 7.13
CA ILE A 335 20.46 -23.59 6.80
C ILE A 335 21.36 -24.39 7.73
N GLU A 336 22.06 -25.36 7.14
CA GLU A 336 23.02 -26.18 7.85
C GLU A 336 24.36 -25.46 8.01
N ILE A 337 24.81 -25.35 9.26
CA ILE A 337 26.14 -24.87 9.63
C ILE A 337 26.82 -25.98 10.44
N VAL A 338 28.09 -26.23 10.15
CA VAL A 338 28.88 -27.24 10.86
C VAL A 338 29.91 -26.52 11.72
N LEU A 339 29.87 -26.75 13.03
CA LEU A 339 30.88 -26.27 13.97
C LEU A 339 31.89 -27.39 14.20
N GLY A 340 33.17 -27.12 13.92
CA GLY A 340 34.23 -28.08 14.22
C GLY A 340 34.58 -28.05 15.70
N THR A 341 34.78 -29.22 16.30
CA THR A 341 35.54 -29.36 17.55
C THR A 341 37.04 -29.29 17.25
N ASP A 342 37.85 -28.81 18.19
CA ASP A 342 39.32 -28.84 18.09
C ASP A 342 39.81 -30.23 17.62
N PRO A 343 40.68 -30.34 16.59
CA PRO A 343 41.28 -31.61 16.18
C PRO A 343 42.12 -32.28 17.27
N GLU A 344 42.60 -31.55 18.29
CA GLU A 344 43.22 -32.12 19.49
C GLU A 344 42.20 -32.63 20.52
N GLY A 345 40.90 -32.48 20.23
CA GLY A 345 39.77 -32.89 21.04
C GLY A 345 39.17 -31.72 21.81
N THR A 346 37.90 -31.38 21.55
CA THR A 346 37.15 -30.51 22.46
C THR A 346 36.81 -31.30 23.72
N PRO A 347 37.24 -30.87 24.92
CA PRO A 347 37.00 -31.62 26.14
C PRO A 347 35.51 -31.93 26.35
N PRO A 348 35.18 -33.07 26.96
CA PRO A 348 33.80 -33.34 27.36
C PRO A 348 33.26 -32.28 28.32
N GLY A 349 31.97 -31.94 28.19
CA GLY A 349 31.24 -31.05 29.06
C GLY A 349 30.14 -30.25 28.37
N LEU A 350 29.55 -29.32 29.11
CA LEU A 350 28.44 -28.49 28.65
C LEU A 350 28.94 -27.23 27.90
N TYR A 351 28.50 -27.08 26.66
CA TYR A 351 28.82 -25.95 25.79
C TYR A 351 27.57 -25.14 25.46
N THR A 352 27.77 -23.90 25.03
CA THR A 352 26.71 -23.04 24.51
C THR A 352 27.00 -22.69 23.06
N VAL A 353 26.03 -22.94 22.19
CA VAL A 353 26.02 -22.48 20.80
C VAL A 353 25.29 -21.14 20.76
N TYR A 354 26.01 -20.12 20.31
CA TYR A 354 25.47 -18.80 20.03
C TYR A 354 25.23 -18.68 18.53
N LEU A 355 24.00 -18.36 18.14
CA LEU A 355 23.68 -17.94 16.80
C LEU A 355 23.61 -16.41 16.77
N HIS A 356 24.29 -15.79 15.82
CA HIS A 356 24.12 -14.39 15.45
C HIS A 356 23.76 -14.33 13.96
N ALA A 357 22.54 -13.93 13.62
CA ALA A 357 22.14 -13.75 12.23
C ALA A 357 21.93 -12.27 11.93
N VAL A 358 22.51 -11.76 10.85
CA VAL A 358 22.31 -10.39 10.36
C VAL A 358 21.45 -10.49 9.10
N LEU A 359 20.18 -10.10 9.18
CA LEU A 359 19.25 -10.13 8.06
C LEU A 359 19.05 -8.70 7.55
N ASN A 360 19.51 -8.35 6.35
CA ASN A 360 19.40 -6.98 5.80
C ASN A 360 19.94 -5.87 6.73
N GLY A 361 21.06 -6.12 7.42
CA GLY A 361 21.74 -5.16 8.31
C GLY A 361 21.35 -5.26 9.79
N ASP A 362 20.54 -6.25 10.12
CA ASP A 362 19.68 -6.25 11.28
C ASP A 362 19.96 -7.53 12.09
N MET A 363 20.47 -7.40 13.33
CA MET A 363 21.01 -8.54 14.10
C MET A 363 19.93 -9.30 14.89
N PHE A 364 20.04 -10.64 14.88
CA PHE A 364 19.22 -11.63 15.59
C PHE A 364 20.15 -12.55 16.37
N THR A 365 19.71 -12.98 17.56
CA THR A 365 20.51 -13.88 18.39
C THR A 365 19.65 -15.00 18.98
N ASP A 366 20.14 -16.23 18.92
CA ASP A 366 19.58 -17.38 19.64
C ASP A 366 20.71 -18.13 20.36
N THR A 367 20.38 -18.79 21.46
CA THR A 367 21.34 -19.53 22.27
C THR A 367 20.77 -20.85 22.71
N ARG A 368 21.55 -21.92 22.54
CA ARG A 368 21.21 -23.26 23.02
C ARG A 368 22.41 -23.91 23.68
N SER A 369 22.15 -24.75 24.66
CA SER A 369 23.18 -25.57 25.30
C SER A 369 23.26 -26.93 24.62
N ILE A 370 24.47 -27.48 24.57
CA ILE A 370 24.75 -28.81 24.01
C ILE A 370 25.77 -29.52 24.90
N ASP A 371 25.56 -30.80 25.15
CA ASP A 371 26.52 -31.62 25.89
C ASP A 371 27.48 -32.31 24.92
N ILE A 372 28.79 -32.16 25.17
CA ILE A 372 29.83 -32.86 24.43
C ILE A 372 30.32 -34.00 25.31
N LEU A 373 30.14 -35.23 24.87
CA LEU A 373 30.44 -36.41 25.68
C LEU A 373 31.80 -37.01 25.32
N SER A 374 32.47 -37.60 26.32
CA SER A 374 33.58 -38.52 26.06
C SER A 374 33.10 -39.79 25.37
N GLU A 375 34.02 -40.57 24.80
CA GLU A 375 33.69 -41.85 24.17
C GLU A 375 33.05 -42.85 25.16
N GLU A 376 33.44 -42.79 26.43
CA GLU A 376 32.88 -43.65 27.49
C GLU A 376 31.46 -43.23 27.86
N GLU A 377 31.22 -41.94 28.08
CA GLU A 377 29.91 -41.36 28.36
C GLU A 377 28.94 -41.58 27.19
N TYR A 378 29.40 -41.39 25.95
CA TYR A 378 28.58 -41.60 24.76
C TYR A 378 28.18 -43.08 24.58
N LYS A 379 29.07 -44.03 24.91
CA LYS A 379 28.74 -45.47 24.92
C LYS A 379 27.72 -45.82 25.99
N GLU A 380 27.71 -45.15 27.13
CA GLU A 380 26.70 -45.33 28.16
C GLU A 380 25.37 -44.70 27.74
N TYR A 381 25.39 -43.47 27.23
CA TYR A 381 24.22 -42.77 26.72
C TYR A 381 23.52 -43.55 25.60
N SER A 382 24.27 -43.95 24.57
CA SER A 382 23.74 -44.72 23.44
C SER A 382 23.08 -46.01 23.88
N LYS A 383 23.64 -46.76 24.85
CA LYS A 383 22.97 -47.94 25.43
C LYS A 383 21.66 -47.59 26.12
N THR A 384 21.60 -46.46 26.80
CA THR A 384 20.41 -46.01 27.53
C THR A 384 19.29 -45.58 26.57
N ASN A 385 19.63 -44.86 25.50
CA ASN A 385 18.67 -44.44 24.49
C ASN A 385 18.24 -45.57 23.55
N GLN A 386 19.15 -46.47 23.16
CA GLN A 386 18.77 -47.67 22.41
C GLN A 386 17.73 -48.49 23.19
N LYS A 387 17.87 -48.57 24.52
CA LYS A 387 16.89 -49.20 25.41
C LYS A 387 15.55 -48.47 25.44
N LYS A 388 15.51 -47.14 25.38
CA LYS A 388 14.26 -46.36 25.24
C LYS A 388 13.58 -46.62 23.90
N ASP A 389 14.33 -46.62 22.79
CA ASP A 389 13.79 -46.89 21.46
C ASP A 389 13.23 -48.31 21.33
N TYR A 390 13.91 -49.32 21.90
CA TYR A 390 13.36 -50.68 21.97
C TYR A 390 12.10 -50.76 22.84
N THR A 391 11.99 -49.92 23.87
CA THR A 391 10.79 -49.86 24.72
C THR A 391 9.62 -49.23 23.95
N ILE A 392 9.86 -48.12 23.24
CA ILE A 392 8.83 -47.46 22.40
C ILE A 392 8.40 -48.38 21.25
N LEU A 393 9.35 -48.99 20.54
CA LEU A 393 9.06 -49.95 19.48
C LEU A 393 8.30 -51.17 20.01
N GLY A 394 8.67 -51.67 21.19
CA GLY A 394 7.95 -52.75 21.88
C GLY A 394 6.50 -52.36 22.23
N ILE A 395 6.27 -51.13 22.68
CA ILE A 395 4.92 -50.59 22.94
C ILE A 395 4.11 -50.51 21.64
N ILE A 396 4.69 -49.97 20.56
CA ILE A 396 4.02 -49.86 19.25
C ILE A 396 3.65 -51.24 18.71
N ILE A 397 4.55 -52.22 18.78
CA ILE A 397 4.29 -53.61 18.36
C ILE A 397 3.17 -54.21 19.21
N THR A 398 3.19 -54.00 20.53
CA THR A 398 2.16 -54.53 21.45
C THR A 398 0.78 -53.93 21.14
N ILE A 399 0.70 -52.61 20.94
CA ILE A 399 -0.56 -51.93 20.55
C ILE A 399 -1.07 -52.47 19.21
N THR A 400 -0.18 -52.61 18.23
CA THR A 400 -0.54 -53.14 16.91
C THR A 400 -1.06 -54.57 17.00
N LEU A 401 -0.41 -55.43 17.79
CA LEU A 401 -0.85 -56.81 18.02
C LEU A 401 -2.21 -56.87 18.73
N CYS A 402 -2.44 -56.01 19.73
CA CYS A 402 -3.73 -55.89 20.40
C CYS A 402 -4.84 -55.46 19.43
N LEU A 403 -4.58 -54.52 18.53
CA LEU A 403 -5.53 -54.10 17.50
C LEU A 403 -5.85 -55.22 16.51
N ILE A 404 -4.85 -55.99 16.08
CA ILE A 404 -5.05 -57.17 15.22
C ILE A 404 -5.89 -58.23 15.93
N LEU A 405 -5.60 -58.55 17.19
CA LEU A 405 -6.35 -59.52 17.99
C LEU A 405 -7.80 -59.08 18.23
N ALA A 406 -8.02 -57.78 18.50
CA ALA A 406 -9.36 -57.21 18.61
C ALA A 406 -10.14 -57.38 17.29
N PHE A 407 -9.49 -57.13 16.15
CA PHE A 407 -10.09 -57.28 14.83
C PHE A 407 -10.46 -58.73 14.48
N ILE A 408 -9.59 -59.69 14.83
CA ILE A 408 -9.86 -61.13 14.68
C ILE A 408 -11.05 -61.56 15.56
N SER A 409 -11.08 -61.09 16.81
CA SER A 409 -12.17 -61.38 17.76
C SER A 409 -13.51 -60.85 17.26
N LEU A 410 -13.52 -59.63 16.70
CA LEU A 410 -14.68 -59.03 16.04
C LEU A 410 -15.16 -59.86 14.83
N LYS A 411 -14.24 -60.38 14.00
CA LYS A 411 -14.60 -61.27 12.89
C LYS A 411 -15.20 -62.60 13.36
N PHE A 412 -14.68 -63.19 14.44
CA PHE A 412 -15.20 -64.44 15.00
C PHE A 412 -16.60 -64.26 15.62
N LEU A 413 -16.84 -63.17 16.34
CA LEU A 413 -18.15 -62.81 16.87
C LEU A 413 -19.20 -62.60 15.75
N LYS A 414 -18.77 -62.09 14.60
CA LYS A 414 -19.64 -61.90 13.44
C LYS A 414 -20.00 -63.23 12.75
N LYS A 415 -19.11 -64.24 12.80
CA LYS A 415 -19.33 -65.57 12.19
C LYS A 415 -20.25 -66.48 13.02
N ASN A 416 -20.34 -66.27 14.33
CA ASN A 416 -21.23 -67.03 15.23
C ASN A 416 -22.62 -66.39 15.44
N ARG A 417 -22.95 -65.32 14.68
CA ARG A 417 -24.27 -64.68 14.68
C ARG A 417 -25.13 -64.99 13.44
N THR A 418 -24.67 -65.92 12.61
CA THR A 418 -25.43 -66.63 11.58
C THR A 418 -25.47 -68.09 11.96
#